data_AF-A0AAU7AQ54-F1
#
_entry.id   AF-A0AAU7AQ54-F1
#
_cell.length_a   1.000
_cell.length_b   1.000
_cell.length_c   1.000
_cell.angle_alpha   90.00
_cell.angle_beta   90.00
_cell.angle_gamma   90.00
#
_symmetry.space_group_name_H-M   'P 1'
#
loop_
_entity.id
_entity.type
_entity.pdbx_description
1 polymer ?
#
loop_
_entity_poly.entity_id
_entity_poly.type
_entity_poly.pdbx_seq_one_letter_code
_entity_poly.pdbx_strand_id
1 'polypeptide(L)'
;MAATPAAVAKQYFAAVTARDVEAMVACWHPGGREFVRGQVDTTAPDGVREFFTGLFAAIPDMQFRVVSTTSNKDRAAVRWTAVGTFTGADFGGIAATGARVYLEGIDELTIRDGLIAENNAFSDSMAFARQIGMLPPEGSKADQRVMAAFNVKTRVARAVGGTAQAEPVADGVWLVRGGFPVKTMNVYLVRDGDGVLAFDAGIKAMTKAVASVAADLGGLTRVVLGHGHQDHRGTAPGLKVPVHCHPADVAIAEGDGGMAGFDFTKLNAAGKFAFPLLLQHWDGGPVDIAGTVDEGDDVAGFKVVHLPGHADGLIALYRESDGLALSSDCFYTVDPQTGIKGKPRVPHAAFNVDTEQARASILKLADIGPSSVWPGHADALTGDVAAQLRQAAAAT
;
A
#
# COMPACT_ATOMS: atom_id res chain seq x y z
N MET A 1 24.10 9.11 49.17
CA MET A 1 22.84 9.03 48.40
C MET A 1 23.19 9.25 46.94
N ALA A 2 22.69 8.42 46.01
CA ALA A 2 22.90 8.66 44.59
C ALA A 2 22.30 10.02 44.19
N ALA A 3 22.94 10.73 43.26
CA ALA A 3 22.45 12.01 42.77
C ALA A 3 21.06 11.83 42.14
N THR A 4 20.14 12.77 42.39
CA THR A 4 18.81 12.72 41.78
C THR A 4 18.91 12.98 40.28
N PRO A 5 17.97 12.49 39.44
CA PRO A 5 18.01 12.76 38.01
C PRO A 5 18.06 14.25 37.67
N ALA A 6 17.33 15.08 38.42
CA ALA A 6 17.38 16.53 38.27
C ALA A 6 18.77 17.11 38.54
N ALA A 7 19.49 16.58 39.54
CA ALA A 7 20.85 17.02 39.85
C ALA A 7 21.84 16.63 38.74
N VAL A 8 21.77 15.40 38.25
CA VAL A 8 22.60 14.91 37.14
C VAL A 8 22.32 15.71 35.86
N ALA A 9 21.06 15.90 35.51
CA ALA A 9 20.66 16.72 34.35
C ALA A 9 21.16 18.17 34.49
N LYS A 10 21.01 18.78 35.67
CA LYS A 10 21.51 20.14 35.92
C LYS A 10 23.03 20.22 35.78
N GLN A 11 23.76 19.23 36.27
CA GLN A 11 25.22 19.16 36.13
C GLN A 11 25.64 19.03 34.66
N TYR A 12 25.03 18.11 33.93
CA TYR A 12 25.31 17.90 32.50
C TYR A 12 25.04 19.17 31.69
N PHE A 13 23.87 19.79 31.84
CA PHE A 13 23.54 21.01 31.10
C PHE A 13 24.35 22.23 31.55
N ALA A 14 24.83 22.28 32.80
CA ALA A 14 25.80 23.28 33.21
C ALA A 14 27.13 23.12 32.47
N ALA A 15 27.60 21.88 32.27
CA ALA A 15 28.76 21.59 31.43
C ALA A 15 28.52 21.98 29.97
N VAL A 16 27.35 21.65 29.40
CA VAL A 16 26.94 22.08 28.04
C VAL A 16 26.98 23.60 27.89
N THR A 17 26.38 24.35 28.82
CA THR A 17 26.41 25.82 28.81
C THR A 17 27.83 26.37 28.96
N ALA A 18 28.68 25.73 29.76
CA ALA A 18 30.09 26.09 29.92
C ALA A 18 30.97 25.67 28.73
N ARG A 19 30.45 24.84 27.81
CA ARG A 19 31.17 24.21 26.69
C ARG A 19 32.35 23.36 27.14
N ASP A 20 32.23 22.78 28.34
CA ASP A 20 33.23 21.88 28.92
C ASP A 20 32.91 20.43 28.52
N VAL A 21 33.52 19.97 27.43
CA VAL A 21 33.25 18.65 26.86
C VAL A 21 33.68 17.52 27.80
N GLU A 22 34.74 17.70 28.58
CA GLU A 22 35.19 16.66 29.52
C GLU A 22 34.24 16.56 30.72
N ALA A 23 33.74 17.69 31.23
CA ALA A 23 32.68 17.68 32.24
C ALA A 23 31.35 17.10 31.71
N MET A 24 31.05 17.28 30.41
CA MET A 24 29.90 16.64 29.77
C MET A 24 30.04 15.12 29.80
N VAL A 25 31.10 14.56 29.23
CA VAL A 25 31.28 13.09 29.14
C VAL A 25 31.44 12.42 30.51
N ALA A 26 31.92 13.15 31.52
CA ALA A 26 31.98 12.66 32.90
C ALA A 26 30.59 12.41 33.53
N CYS A 27 29.52 12.99 32.95
CA CYS A 27 28.14 12.74 33.40
C CYS A 27 27.54 11.46 32.83
N TRP A 28 28.23 10.76 31.92
CA TRP A 28 27.70 9.62 31.20
C TRP A 28 28.18 8.28 31.75
N HIS A 29 27.34 7.26 31.61
CA HIS A 29 27.75 5.88 31.76
C HIS A 29 28.65 5.49 30.58
N PRO A 30 29.72 4.70 30.79
CA PRO A 30 30.45 4.08 29.68
C PRO A 30 29.50 3.25 28.82
N GLY A 31 29.43 3.53 27.51
CA GLY A 31 28.49 2.88 26.60
C GLY A 31 27.06 3.44 26.68
N GLY A 32 26.82 4.53 27.41
CA GLY A 32 25.55 5.24 27.38
C GLY A 32 25.25 5.77 25.98
N ARG A 33 23.98 5.83 25.59
CA ARG A 33 23.58 6.12 24.20
C ARG A 33 23.07 7.55 24.03
N GLU A 34 23.65 8.29 23.10
CA GLU A 34 23.21 9.63 22.69
C GLU A 34 22.46 9.51 21.37
N PHE A 35 21.21 9.95 21.37
CA PHE A 35 20.35 9.91 20.19
C PHE A 35 19.68 11.26 19.95
N VAL A 36 20.29 12.08 19.10
CA VAL A 36 19.67 13.31 18.57
C VAL A 36 18.88 12.92 17.33
N ARG A 37 17.54 12.92 17.45
CA ARG A 37 16.64 12.33 16.46
C ARG A 37 16.87 12.90 15.06
N GLY A 38 17.26 12.02 14.13
CA GLY A 38 17.52 12.37 12.73
C GLY A 38 18.89 13.01 12.46
N GLN A 39 19.78 13.11 13.46
CA GLN A 39 21.09 13.76 13.34
C GLN A 39 22.24 12.90 13.88
N VAL A 40 22.09 12.30 15.06
CA VAL A 40 23.18 11.59 15.78
C VAL A 40 22.65 10.29 16.38
N ASP A 41 23.43 9.22 16.22
CA ASP A 41 23.26 7.95 16.96
C ASP A 41 24.66 7.46 17.36
N THR A 42 25.02 7.64 18.63
CA THR A 42 26.39 7.36 19.09
C THR A 42 26.44 6.95 20.55
N THR A 43 27.63 6.59 21.03
CA THR A 43 27.85 6.11 22.40
C THR A 43 28.88 6.95 23.15
N ALA A 44 28.59 7.21 24.42
CA ALA A 44 29.49 7.88 25.35
C ALA A 44 30.65 6.96 25.80
N PRO A 45 31.84 7.50 26.09
CA PRO A 45 32.15 8.95 26.09
C PRO A 45 32.55 9.49 24.71
N ASP A 46 33.18 8.68 23.86
CA ASP A 46 33.90 9.18 22.67
C ASP A 46 32.97 9.80 21.63
N GLY A 47 31.80 9.19 21.39
CA GLY A 47 30.81 9.72 20.45
C GLY A 47 30.21 11.05 20.90
N VAL A 48 29.93 11.19 22.19
CA VAL A 48 29.43 12.44 22.78
C VAL A 48 30.52 13.52 22.70
N ARG A 49 31.78 13.17 22.99
CA ARG A 49 32.93 14.07 22.87
C ARG A 49 33.06 14.59 21.45
N GLU A 50 33.12 13.70 20.47
CA GLU A 50 33.28 14.05 19.06
C GLU A 50 32.15 14.98 18.59
N PHE A 51 30.90 14.65 18.92
CA PHE A 51 29.74 15.45 18.55
C PHE A 51 29.82 16.89 19.09
N PHE A 52 30.02 17.07 20.40
CA PHE A 52 30.06 18.41 21.00
C PHE A 52 31.31 19.20 20.59
N THR A 53 32.47 18.54 20.45
CA THR A 53 33.67 19.19 19.91
C THR A 53 33.44 19.72 18.51
N GLY A 54 32.84 18.91 17.62
CA GLY A 54 32.48 19.33 16.27
C GLY A 54 31.48 20.48 16.28
N LEU A 55 30.43 20.39 17.09
CA LEU A 55 29.40 21.43 17.20
C LEU A 55 29.98 22.77 17.68
N PHE A 56 30.83 22.76 18.70
CA PHE A 56 31.48 23.98 19.21
C PHE A 56 32.53 24.55 18.26
N ALA A 57 33.18 23.71 17.45
CA ALA A 57 34.08 24.16 16.39
C ALA A 57 33.30 24.78 15.21
N ALA A 58 32.11 24.27 14.92
CA ALA A 58 31.23 24.75 13.87
C ALA A 58 30.56 26.10 14.20
N ILE A 59 30.13 26.27 15.45
CA ILE A 59 29.45 27.48 15.94
C ILE A 59 30.23 28.05 17.13
N PRO A 60 31.36 28.77 16.88
CA PRO A 60 32.29 29.16 17.94
C PRO A 60 31.73 30.13 18.98
N ASP A 61 30.67 30.86 18.66
CA ASP A 61 29.98 31.80 19.55
C ASP A 61 28.68 31.24 20.14
N MET A 62 28.45 29.93 20.03
CA MET A 62 27.20 29.31 20.49
C MET A 62 26.99 29.48 22.00
N GLN A 63 25.77 29.85 22.36
CA GLN A 63 25.32 30.02 23.73
C GLN A 63 24.10 29.13 23.99
N PHE A 64 24.22 28.19 24.93
CA PHE A 64 23.12 27.35 25.39
C PHE A 64 22.48 27.91 26.66
N ARG A 65 21.15 27.89 26.70
CA ARG A 65 20.35 28.28 27.86
C ARG A 65 19.30 27.21 28.16
N VAL A 66 19.30 26.72 29.40
CA VAL A 66 18.22 25.89 29.93
C VAL A 66 16.97 26.75 30.15
N VAL A 67 15.83 26.30 29.63
CA VAL A 67 14.51 26.94 29.79
C VAL A 67 13.78 26.34 30.99
N SER A 68 13.73 25.01 31.06
CA SER A 68 13.09 24.30 32.17
C SER A 68 13.63 22.88 32.30
N THR A 69 13.51 22.33 33.51
CA THR A 69 13.84 20.93 33.81
C THR A 69 12.68 20.31 34.57
N THR A 70 12.24 19.14 34.12
CA THR A 70 11.27 18.30 34.84
C THR A 70 11.90 16.94 35.07
N SER A 71 11.70 16.33 36.24
CA SER A 71 12.25 15.00 36.53
C SER A 71 11.23 14.12 37.20
N ASN A 72 11.25 12.83 36.89
CA ASN A 72 10.44 11.82 37.55
C ASN A 72 11.19 10.48 37.56
N LYS A 73 11.26 9.82 38.73
CA LYS A 73 11.96 8.54 38.95
C LYS A 73 13.42 8.56 38.47
N ASP A 74 13.71 7.93 37.34
CA ASP A 74 15.01 7.78 36.70
C ASP A 74 15.14 8.67 35.44
N ARG A 75 14.15 9.52 35.16
CA ARG A 75 14.13 10.38 33.97
C ARG A 75 14.21 11.85 34.29
N ALA A 76 14.84 12.60 33.39
CA ALA A 76 14.84 14.06 33.38
C ALA A 76 14.60 14.58 31.95
N ALA A 77 13.64 15.49 31.80
CA ALA A 77 13.38 16.19 30.56
C ALA A 77 13.88 17.65 30.69
N VAL A 78 14.76 18.08 29.79
CA VAL A 78 15.38 19.41 29.83
C VAL A 78 15.09 20.15 28.54
N ARG A 79 14.31 21.24 28.63
CA ARG A 79 14.08 22.15 27.50
C ARG A 79 15.18 23.19 27.48
N TRP A 80 15.68 23.51 26.29
CA TRP A 80 16.76 24.48 26.10
C TRP A 80 16.58 25.27 24.81
N THR A 81 17.29 26.41 24.77
CA THR A 81 17.48 27.21 23.56
C THR A 81 18.97 27.40 23.32
N ALA A 82 19.41 27.43 22.08
CA ALA A 82 20.78 27.77 21.71
C ALA A 82 20.82 28.84 20.63
N VAL A 83 21.77 29.77 20.72
CA VAL A 83 21.96 30.84 19.71
C VAL A 83 23.43 30.92 19.34
N GLY A 84 23.74 31.06 18.05
CA GLY A 84 25.10 31.26 17.57
C GLY A 84 25.16 31.62 16.10
N THR A 85 26.35 31.67 15.54
CA THR A 85 26.63 31.99 14.14
C THR A 85 27.46 30.88 13.52
N PHE A 86 26.98 30.28 12.43
CA PHE A 86 27.63 29.14 11.79
C PHE A 86 28.79 29.59 10.89
N THR A 87 29.91 29.98 11.52
CA THR A 87 31.09 30.59 10.87
C THR A 87 32.37 29.75 11.02
N GLY A 88 32.33 28.65 11.76
CA GLY A 88 33.49 27.84 12.09
C GLY A 88 33.73 26.70 11.10
N ALA A 89 34.01 25.51 11.64
CA ALA A 89 34.23 24.30 10.85
C ALA A 89 32.95 23.77 10.19
N ASP A 90 33.11 22.92 9.18
CA ASP A 90 32.01 22.16 8.59
C ASP A 90 31.37 21.23 9.64
N PHE A 91 30.05 21.06 9.57
CA PHE A 91 29.30 20.25 10.53
C PHE A 91 28.26 19.38 9.83
N GLY A 92 28.27 18.07 10.08
CA GLY A 92 27.33 17.13 9.46
C GLY A 92 27.37 17.12 7.92
N GLY A 93 28.53 17.44 7.33
CA GLY A 93 28.70 17.56 5.87
C GLY A 93 28.25 18.90 5.28
N ILE A 94 27.93 19.89 6.11
CA ILE A 94 27.50 21.22 5.70
C ILE A 94 28.60 22.24 5.97
N ALA A 95 28.98 23.01 4.95
CA ALA A 95 29.94 24.09 5.10
C ALA A 95 29.36 25.28 5.88
N ALA A 96 30.20 25.99 6.64
CA ALA A 96 29.82 27.16 7.40
C ALA A 96 29.18 28.24 6.51
N THR A 97 27.91 28.56 6.76
CA THR A 97 27.11 29.46 5.91
C THR A 97 27.19 30.93 6.33
N GLY A 98 27.77 31.20 7.50
CA GLY A 98 27.75 32.53 8.14
C GLY A 98 26.40 32.91 8.73
N ALA A 99 25.38 32.04 8.67
CA ALA A 99 24.05 32.34 9.16
C ALA A 99 24.01 32.41 10.70
N ARG A 100 23.23 33.36 11.22
CA ARG A 100 22.82 33.36 12.62
C ARG A 100 21.75 32.28 12.80
N VAL A 101 21.92 31.42 13.80
CA VAL A 101 21.00 30.34 14.11
C VAL A 101 20.44 30.48 15.52
N TYR A 102 19.16 30.16 15.64
CA TYR A 102 18.40 29.99 16.87
C TYR A 102 17.82 28.58 16.86
N LEU A 103 18.14 27.80 17.89
CA LEU A 103 17.70 26.42 18.06
C LEU A 103 16.90 26.31 19.34
N GLU A 104 15.83 25.52 19.28
CA GLU A 104 15.13 25.04 20.46
C GLU A 104 15.14 23.52 20.46
N GLY A 105 15.19 22.95 21.66
CA GLY A 105 15.17 21.50 21.81
C GLY A 105 14.75 21.03 23.19
N ILE A 106 14.61 19.72 23.29
CA ILE A 106 14.37 19.01 24.54
C ILE A 106 15.16 17.72 24.54
N ASP A 107 15.80 17.44 25.67
CA ASP A 107 16.52 16.20 25.92
C ASP A 107 15.73 15.38 26.95
N GLU A 108 15.38 14.15 26.61
CA GLU A 108 14.86 13.16 27.55
C GLU A 108 15.99 12.23 28.00
N LEU A 109 16.53 12.50 29.18
CA LEU A 109 17.59 11.73 29.81
C LEU A 109 17.01 10.57 30.63
N THR A 110 17.60 9.39 30.47
CA THR A 110 17.46 8.26 31.41
C THR A 110 18.75 8.16 32.23
N ILE A 111 18.61 8.20 33.55
CA ILE A 111 19.71 8.32 34.51
C ILE A 111 19.70 7.09 35.42
N ARG A 112 20.83 6.39 35.48
CA ARG A 112 21.04 5.19 36.30
C ARG A 112 22.34 5.34 37.08
N ASP A 113 22.30 4.99 38.35
CA ASP A 113 23.46 5.06 39.24
C ASP A 113 24.16 6.43 39.29
N GLY A 114 23.39 7.50 39.08
CA GLY A 114 23.90 8.87 39.07
C GLY A 114 24.56 9.32 37.75
N LEU A 115 24.47 8.52 36.69
CA LEU A 115 25.03 8.79 35.37
C LEU A 115 23.96 8.69 34.28
N ILE A 116 24.16 9.40 33.17
CA ILE A 116 23.30 9.34 31.99
C ILE A 116 23.56 8.01 31.28
N ALA A 117 22.53 7.17 31.21
CA ALA A 117 22.56 5.91 30.47
C ALA A 117 22.05 6.10 29.03
N GLU A 118 21.10 7.01 28.82
CA GLU A 118 20.51 7.29 27.51
C GLU A 118 20.02 8.74 27.44
N ASN A 119 20.17 9.36 26.26
CA ASN A 119 19.54 10.64 25.92
C ASN A 119 18.77 10.49 24.61
N ASN A 120 17.47 10.79 24.66
CA ASN A 120 16.61 10.93 23.48
C ASN A 120 16.32 12.42 23.25
N ALA A 121 17.16 13.05 22.43
CA ALA A 121 17.10 14.49 22.17
C ALA A 121 16.32 14.82 20.88
N PHE A 122 15.53 15.89 20.95
CA PHE A 122 14.76 16.44 19.84
C PHE A 122 15.10 17.92 19.69
N SER A 123 15.40 18.35 18.47
CA SER A 123 15.65 19.75 18.12
C SER A 123 14.93 20.12 16.84
N ASP A 124 14.59 21.40 16.67
CA ASP A 124 13.93 21.90 15.46
C ASP A 124 14.89 21.96 14.26
N SER A 125 15.09 20.79 13.67
CA SER A 125 16.01 20.57 12.55
C SER A 125 15.54 21.28 11.27
N MET A 126 14.23 21.47 11.10
CA MET A 126 13.68 22.18 9.94
C MET A 126 13.91 23.68 10.07
N ALA A 127 13.71 24.26 11.25
CA ALA A 127 14.06 25.65 11.49
C ALA A 127 15.56 25.90 11.28
N PHE A 128 16.43 24.98 11.74
CA PHE A 128 17.86 25.06 11.46
C PHE A 128 18.14 25.06 9.95
N ALA A 129 17.60 24.08 9.23
CA ALA A 129 17.77 23.94 7.77
C ALA A 129 17.34 25.21 7.00
N ARG A 130 16.25 25.84 7.41
CA ARG A 130 15.79 27.11 6.80
C ARG A 130 16.74 28.28 7.14
N GLN A 131 17.21 28.37 8.38
CA GLN A 131 18.09 29.45 8.83
C GLN A 131 19.46 29.42 8.13
N ILE A 132 20.00 28.24 7.86
CA ILE A 132 21.26 28.10 7.11
C ILE A 132 21.09 28.14 5.58
N GLY A 133 19.85 28.28 5.08
CA GLY A 133 19.55 28.39 3.66
C GLY A 133 19.44 27.07 2.89
N MET A 134 19.43 25.92 3.56
CA MET A 134 19.23 24.60 2.92
C MET A 134 17.78 24.42 2.45
N LEU A 135 16.82 25.01 3.16
CA LEU A 135 15.41 25.07 2.78
C LEU A 135 14.99 26.54 2.56
N PRO A 136 14.04 26.81 1.65
CA PRO A 136 13.50 28.15 1.49
C PRO A 136 12.84 28.66 2.78
N PRO A 137 12.67 29.98 2.98
CA PRO A 137 11.93 30.49 4.14
C PRO A 137 10.49 29.99 4.13
N GLU A 138 9.95 29.64 5.30
CA GLU A 138 8.58 29.15 5.45
C GLU A 138 7.57 30.17 4.89
N GLY A 139 6.63 29.70 4.08
CA GLY A 139 5.60 30.55 3.47
C GLY A 139 6.08 31.43 2.32
N SER A 140 7.38 31.40 1.96
CA SER A 140 7.91 32.13 0.81
C SER A 140 7.38 31.56 -0.52
N LYS A 141 7.48 32.34 -1.61
CA LYS A 141 7.13 31.87 -2.97
C LYS A 141 7.96 30.65 -3.39
N ALA A 142 9.20 30.53 -2.91
CA ALA A 142 10.05 29.37 -3.20
C ALA A 142 9.55 28.12 -2.46
N ASP A 143 9.19 28.24 -1.18
CA ASP A 143 8.62 27.16 -0.36
C ASP A 143 7.29 26.64 -0.97
N GLN A 144 6.42 27.55 -1.40
CA GLN A 144 5.17 27.20 -2.09
C GLN A 144 5.41 26.43 -3.40
N ARG A 145 6.44 26.80 -4.17
CA ARG A 145 6.80 26.10 -5.41
C ARG A 145 7.33 24.69 -5.14
N VAL A 146 8.18 24.53 -4.11
CA VAL A 146 8.67 23.21 -3.69
C VAL A 146 7.50 22.32 -3.27
N MET A 147 6.58 22.85 -2.46
CA MET A 147 5.38 22.12 -2.04
C MET A 147 4.46 21.75 -3.22
N ALA A 148 4.27 22.68 -4.17
CA ALA A 148 3.49 22.42 -5.38
C ALA A 148 4.13 21.31 -6.24
N ALA A 149 5.44 21.36 -6.45
CA ALA A 149 6.17 20.34 -7.19
C ALA A 149 6.10 18.97 -6.50
N PHE A 150 6.26 18.92 -5.17
CA PHE A 150 6.07 17.71 -4.38
C PHE A 150 4.66 17.15 -4.55
N ASN A 151 3.62 17.99 -4.44
CA ASN A 151 2.24 17.55 -4.62
C ASN A 151 1.94 17.06 -6.03
N VAL A 152 2.51 17.68 -7.06
CA VAL A 152 2.41 17.20 -8.45
C VAL A 152 3.08 15.84 -8.57
N LYS A 153 4.31 15.68 -8.06
CA LYS A 153 5.02 14.38 -8.04
C LYS A 153 4.19 13.31 -7.32
N THR A 154 3.60 13.62 -6.17
CA THR A 154 2.76 12.69 -5.40
C THR A 154 1.49 12.31 -6.16
N ARG A 155 0.83 13.27 -6.83
CA ARG A 155 -0.35 12.98 -7.67
C ARG A 155 0.01 12.13 -8.88
N VAL A 156 1.14 12.42 -9.53
CA VAL A 156 1.65 11.63 -10.67
C VAL A 156 2.05 10.24 -10.20
N ALA A 157 2.77 10.10 -9.09
CA ALA A 157 3.11 8.80 -8.50
C ALA A 157 1.84 8.00 -8.16
N ARG A 158 0.82 8.62 -7.59
CA ARG A 158 -0.49 7.99 -7.34
C ARG A 158 -1.24 7.61 -8.63
N ALA A 159 -1.06 8.38 -9.70
CA ALA A 159 -1.70 8.12 -10.99
C ALA A 159 -0.97 7.07 -11.83
N VAL A 160 0.37 7.01 -11.75
CA VAL A 160 1.25 6.15 -12.56
C VAL A 160 1.62 4.86 -11.83
N GLY A 161 1.80 4.93 -10.52
CA GLY A 161 2.07 3.80 -9.64
C GLY A 161 0.96 3.68 -8.62
N GLY A 162 -0.29 3.57 -9.11
CA GLY A 162 -1.44 3.32 -8.25
C GLY A 162 -1.03 2.29 -7.21
N THR A 163 -0.93 2.72 -5.95
CA THR A 163 -0.82 1.82 -4.82
C THR A 163 -2.15 1.10 -4.78
N ALA A 164 -2.31 0.10 -5.64
CA ALA A 164 -3.31 -0.91 -5.44
C ALA A 164 -2.98 -1.48 -4.07
N GLN A 165 -3.78 -1.10 -3.08
CA GLN A 165 -3.74 -1.79 -1.81
C GLN A 165 -4.58 -3.05 -2.00
N ALA A 166 -4.01 -4.19 -1.63
CA ALA A 166 -4.79 -5.41 -1.51
C ALA A 166 -5.83 -5.20 -0.40
N GLU A 167 -7.11 -5.21 -0.77
CA GLU A 167 -8.21 -5.22 0.20
C GLU A 167 -8.30 -6.65 0.78
N PRO A 168 -8.16 -6.87 2.10
CA PRO A 168 -8.35 -8.19 2.68
C PRO A 168 -9.82 -8.63 2.51
N VAL A 169 -10.03 -9.82 1.96
CA VAL A 169 -11.35 -10.42 1.71
C VAL A 169 -11.69 -11.44 2.79
N ALA A 170 -10.77 -12.38 3.01
CA ALA A 170 -10.84 -13.43 4.00
C ALA A 170 -9.43 -13.90 4.35
N ASP A 171 -9.29 -14.87 5.25
CA ASP A 171 -7.97 -15.44 5.53
C ASP A 171 -7.37 -16.05 4.24
N GLY A 172 -6.13 -15.65 3.95
CA GLY A 172 -5.43 -16.04 2.73
C GLY A 172 -6.00 -15.47 1.43
N VAL A 173 -6.90 -14.47 1.44
CA VAL A 173 -7.51 -13.92 0.22
C VAL A 173 -7.50 -12.39 0.24
N TRP A 174 -6.97 -11.80 -0.84
CA TRP A 174 -6.92 -10.36 -1.04
C TRP A 174 -7.52 -9.97 -2.38
N LEU A 175 -8.01 -8.74 -2.48
CA LEU A 175 -8.57 -8.18 -3.70
C LEU A 175 -7.72 -7.00 -4.19
N VAL A 176 -7.33 -7.06 -5.45
CA VAL A 176 -6.79 -5.93 -6.21
C VAL A 176 -7.89 -5.40 -7.11
N ARG A 177 -8.54 -4.30 -6.70
CA ARG A 177 -9.59 -3.65 -7.49
C ARG A 177 -9.03 -2.54 -8.37
N GLY A 178 -9.40 -2.54 -9.65
CA GLY A 178 -8.90 -1.57 -10.61
C GLY A 178 -9.71 -1.53 -11.90
N GLY A 179 -9.05 -1.12 -12.98
CA GLY A 179 -9.67 -1.04 -14.30
C GLY A 179 -10.21 0.35 -14.65
N PHE A 180 -10.04 0.72 -15.91
CA PHE A 180 -10.66 1.91 -16.50
C PHE A 180 -12.03 1.52 -17.08
N PRO A 181 -13.10 2.33 -16.94
CA PRO A 181 -13.09 3.73 -16.49
C PRO A 181 -13.36 3.98 -15.00
N VAL A 182 -14.03 3.05 -14.31
CA VAL A 182 -14.63 3.30 -12.98
C VAL A 182 -14.09 2.41 -11.85
N LYS A 183 -12.98 1.72 -12.07
CA LYS A 183 -12.31 0.84 -11.10
C LYS A 183 -13.22 -0.25 -10.50
N THR A 184 -13.89 -1.00 -11.37
CA THR A 184 -14.79 -2.08 -10.96
C THR A 184 -14.20 -3.47 -11.12
N MET A 185 -13.12 -3.65 -11.86
CA MET A 185 -12.52 -4.95 -12.16
C MET A 185 -11.84 -5.54 -10.92
N ASN A 186 -12.18 -6.77 -10.57
CA ASN A 186 -11.63 -7.46 -9.41
C ASN A 186 -10.61 -8.52 -9.85
N VAL A 187 -9.44 -8.52 -9.22
CA VAL A 187 -8.45 -9.61 -9.30
C VAL A 187 -8.22 -10.12 -7.89
N TYR A 188 -8.46 -11.41 -7.66
CA TYR A 188 -8.29 -12.01 -6.34
C TYR A 188 -6.92 -12.66 -6.23
N LEU A 189 -6.16 -12.32 -5.20
CA LEU A 189 -4.93 -13.01 -4.84
C LEU A 189 -5.25 -13.99 -3.73
N VAL A 190 -5.03 -15.28 -3.97
CA VAL A 190 -5.34 -16.38 -3.05
C VAL A 190 -4.03 -17.04 -2.64
N ARG A 191 -3.83 -17.23 -1.33
CA ARG A 191 -2.66 -17.91 -0.75
C ARG A 191 -2.45 -19.27 -1.42
N ASP A 192 -1.27 -19.49 -1.96
CA ASP A 192 -0.90 -20.74 -2.67
C ASP A 192 0.56 -21.09 -2.32
N GLY A 193 0.75 -22.03 -1.39
CA GLY A 193 2.05 -22.29 -0.77
C GLY A 193 2.62 -21.04 -0.09
N ASP A 194 3.89 -20.73 -0.38
CA ASP A 194 4.59 -19.54 0.14
C ASP A 194 4.22 -18.24 -0.60
N GLY A 195 3.49 -18.33 -1.72
CA GLY A 195 3.09 -17.21 -2.56
C GLY A 195 1.57 -17.03 -2.65
N VAL A 196 1.13 -16.51 -3.79
CA VAL A 196 -0.29 -16.34 -4.13
C VAL A 196 -0.56 -16.73 -5.59
N LEU A 197 -1.72 -17.34 -5.86
CA LEU A 197 -2.27 -17.40 -7.21
C LEU A 197 -3.18 -16.18 -7.45
N ALA A 198 -3.32 -15.78 -8.71
CA ALA A 198 -4.34 -14.81 -9.12
C ALA A 198 -5.56 -15.55 -9.69
N PHE A 199 -6.74 -15.36 -9.10
CA PHE A 199 -8.02 -15.77 -9.68
C PHE A 199 -8.66 -14.58 -10.38
N ASP A 200 -8.99 -14.77 -11.66
CA ASP A 200 -9.12 -13.72 -12.67
C ASP A 200 -7.85 -12.86 -12.81
N ALA A 201 -7.80 -12.06 -13.87
CA ALA A 201 -6.62 -11.28 -14.22
C ALA A 201 -6.94 -9.86 -14.70
N GLY A 202 -8.16 -9.34 -14.54
CA GLY A 202 -8.49 -7.94 -14.77
C GLY A 202 -8.11 -7.45 -16.18
N ILE A 203 -7.87 -6.15 -16.32
CA ILE A 203 -7.46 -5.53 -17.59
C ILE A 203 -5.94 -5.33 -17.68
N LYS A 204 -5.38 -5.25 -18.89
CA LYS A 204 -3.94 -5.02 -19.17
C LYS A 204 -3.30 -3.91 -18.34
N ALA A 205 -4.01 -2.80 -18.11
CA ALA A 205 -3.48 -1.68 -17.33
C ALA A 205 -3.19 -2.04 -15.86
N MET A 206 -3.75 -3.14 -15.34
CA MET A 206 -3.58 -3.59 -13.96
C MET A 206 -2.31 -4.44 -13.73
N THR A 207 -1.56 -4.83 -14.78
CA THR A 207 -0.46 -5.80 -14.65
C THR A 207 0.57 -5.40 -13.60
N LYS A 208 0.98 -4.13 -13.59
CA LYS A 208 1.96 -3.63 -12.61
C LYS A 208 1.42 -3.65 -11.17
N ALA A 209 0.15 -3.31 -11.00
CA ALA A 209 -0.51 -3.30 -9.69
C ALA A 209 -0.62 -4.72 -9.13
N VAL A 210 -1.12 -5.66 -9.93
CA VAL A 210 -1.25 -7.08 -9.54
C VAL A 210 0.13 -7.67 -9.22
N ALA A 211 1.12 -7.46 -10.09
CA ALA A 211 2.48 -7.96 -9.86
C ALA A 211 3.13 -7.39 -8.58
N SER A 212 2.95 -6.08 -8.32
CA SER A 212 3.49 -5.43 -7.13
C SER A 212 2.88 -6.00 -5.85
N VAL A 213 1.54 -6.09 -5.79
CA VAL A 213 0.85 -6.60 -4.60
C VAL A 213 1.18 -8.07 -4.37
N ALA A 214 1.23 -8.88 -5.43
CA ALA A 214 1.59 -10.28 -5.29
C ALA A 214 3.03 -10.46 -4.81
N ALA A 215 3.99 -9.63 -5.24
CA ALA A 215 5.36 -9.65 -4.74
C ALA A 215 5.44 -9.39 -3.22
N ASP A 216 4.66 -8.43 -2.72
CA ASP A 216 4.55 -8.17 -1.27
C ASP A 216 3.93 -9.35 -0.50
N LEU A 217 3.18 -10.21 -1.18
CA LEU A 217 2.51 -11.39 -0.63
C LEU A 217 3.27 -12.71 -0.86
N GLY A 218 4.52 -12.66 -1.31
CA GLY A 218 5.37 -13.85 -1.53
C GLY A 218 5.56 -14.26 -2.99
N GLY A 219 5.00 -13.49 -3.94
CA GLY A 219 5.12 -13.71 -5.38
C GLY A 219 3.93 -14.48 -5.99
N LEU A 220 3.75 -14.35 -7.31
CA LEU A 220 2.74 -15.09 -8.06
C LEU A 220 3.20 -16.53 -8.33
N THR A 221 2.34 -17.51 -8.06
CA THR A 221 2.56 -18.92 -8.42
C THR A 221 2.00 -19.23 -9.81
N ARG A 222 0.76 -18.83 -10.07
CA ARG A 222 0.01 -19.03 -11.32
C ARG A 222 -1.17 -18.06 -11.42
N VAL A 223 -1.78 -18.00 -12.60
CA VAL A 223 -3.10 -17.37 -12.82
C VAL A 223 -4.12 -18.48 -13.09
N VAL A 224 -5.30 -18.37 -12.50
CA VAL A 224 -6.48 -19.18 -12.84
C VAL A 224 -7.55 -18.23 -13.35
N LEU A 225 -7.84 -18.28 -14.64
CA LEU A 225 -8.87 -17.43 -15.25
C LEU A 225 -10.24 -17.94 -14.85
N GLY A 226 -11.10 -17.04 -14.36
CA GLY A 226 -12.52 -17.33 -14.16
C GLY A 226 -13.23 -17.56 -15.50
N HIS A 227 -12.81 -16.85 -16.55
CA HIS A 227 -13.13 -17.12 -17.95
C HIS A 227 -12.22 -16.32 -18.91
N GLY A 228 -12.36 -16.54 -20.21
CA GLY A 228 -11.47 -16.03 -21.27
C GLY A 228 -11.71 -14.60 -21.76
N HIS A 229 -12.65 -13.82 -21.21
CA HIS A 229 -12.88 -12.45 -21.70
C HIS A 229 -11.71 -11.51 -21.39
N GLN A 230 -11.61 -10.43 -22.19
CA GLN A 230 -10.48 -9.49 -22.22
C GLN A 230 -10.21 -8.84 -20.86
N ASP A 231 -11.26 -8.61 -20.09
CA ASP A 231 -11.24 -8.02 -18.76
C ASP A 231 -11.01 -9.01 -17.62
N HIS A 232 -10.88 -10.30 -17.94
CA HIS A 232 -10.54 -11.36 -17.01
C HIS A 232 -9.21 -12.02 -17.32
N ARG A 233 -8.68 -11.85 -18.54
CA ARG A 233 -7.33 -12.31 -18.93
C ARG A 233 -6.31 -11.20 -19.08
N GLY A 234 -6.70 -9.94 -19.02
CA GLY A 234 -5.92 -8.81 -19.55
C GLY A 234 -4.53 -8.64 -18.94
N THR A 235 -4.32 -8.96 -17.66
CA THR A 235 -2.96 -8.90 -17.09
C THR A 235 -2.11 -10.13 -17.37
N ALA A 236 -2.72 -11.29 -17.63
CA ALA A 236 -2.06 -12.59 -17.64
C ALA A 236 -0.84 -12.66 -18.58
N PRO A 237 -0.88 -12.15 -19.83
CA PRO A 237 0.29 -12.16 -20.72
C PRO A 237 1.51 -11.43 -20.15
N GLY A 238 1.29 -10.42 -19.30
CA GLY A 238 2.33 -9.59 -18.71
C GLY A 238 2.89 -10.13 -17.39
N LEU A 239 2.22 -11.07 -16.74
CA LEU A 239 2.63 -11.61 -15.42
C LEU A 239 3.68 -12.72 -15.52
N LYS A 240 3.82 -13.38 -16.67
CA LYS A 240 4.86 -14.39 -16.96
C LYS A 240 4.90 -15.56 -15.98
N VAL A 241 3.73 -16.02 -15.53
CA VAL A 241 3.53 -17.23 -14.72
C VAL A 241 2.59 -18.18 -15.47
N PRO A 242 2.55 -19.49 -15.13
CA PRO A 242 1.61 -20.43 -15.74
C PRO A 242 0.16 -19.93 -15.61
N VAL A 243 -0.62 -20.11 -16.68
CA VAL A 243 -2.04 -19.70 -16.70
C VAL A 243 -2.91 -20.92 -16.95
N HIS A 244 -3.90 -21.11 -16.09
CA HIS A 244 -4.90 -22.17 -16.22
C HIS A 244 -6.28 -21.55 -16.47
N CYS A 245 -7.14 -22.29 -17.15
CA CYS A 245 -8.57 -21.95 -17.32
C CYS A 245 -9.38 -23.24 -17.47
N HIS A 246 -10.69 -23.10 -17.59
CA HIS A 246 -11.56 -24.22 -17.95
C HIS A 246 -11.29 -24.71 -19.38
N PRO A 247 -11.37 -26.02 -19.68
CA PRO A 247 -11.13 -26.55 -21.03
C PRO A 247 -11.93 -25.86 -22.15
N ALA A 248 -13.18 -25.49 -21.88
CA ALA A 248 -14.05 -24.79 -22.84
C ALA A 248 -13.56 -23.38 -23.21
N ASP A 249 -12.71 -22.75 -22.37
CA ASP A 249 -12.24 -21.39 -22.57
C ASP A 249 -10.82 -21.31 -23.15
N VAL A 250 -10.13 -22.45 -23.32
CA VAL A 250 -8.76 -22.50 -23.87
C VAL A 250 -8.68 -21.77 -25.21
N ALA A 251 -9.60 -22.06 -26.14
CA ALA A 251 -9.58 -21.45 -27.47
C ALA A 251 -9.77 -19.93 -27.45
N ILE A 252 -10.61 -19.41 -26.54
CA ILE A 252 -10.82 -17.97 -26.38
C ILE A 252 -9.59 -17.33 -25.72
N ALA A 253 -9.04 -17.97 -24.68
CA ALA A 253 -7.90 -17.45 -23.93
C ALA A 253 -6.59 -17.42 -24.74
N GLU A 254 -6.37 -18.42 -25.61
CA GLU A 254 -5.25 -18.47 -26.57
C GLU A 254 -5.50 -17.62 -27.82
N GLY A 255 -6.76 -17.25 -28.07
CA GLY A 255 -7.16 -16.43 -29.19
C GLY A 255 -6.66 -14.99 -29.10
N ASP A 256 -6.71 -14.28 -30.22
CA ASP A 256 -6.35 -12.86 -30.33
C ASP A 256 -7.32 -11.90 -29.63
N GLY A 257 -8.31 -12.43 -28.89
CA GLY A 257 -9.26 -11.63 -28.14
C GLY A 257 -10.33 -10.99 -29.01
N GLY A 258 -10.67 -11.61 -30.14
CA GLY A 258 -11.80 -11.18 -30.97
C GLY A 258 -13.10 -10.97 -30.19
N MET A 259 -14.06 -10.30 -30.83
CA MET A 259 -15.37 -9.98 -30.22
C MET A 259 -16.37 -11.16 -30.28
N ALA A 260 -15.85 -12.38 -30.38
CA ALA A 260 -16.67 -13.59 -30.43
C ALA A 260 -17.38 -13.79 -29.09
N GLY A 261 -18.67 -14.15 -29.14
CA GLY A 261 -19.51 -14.25 -27.93
C GLY A 261 -20.19 -12.93 -27.53
N PHE A 262 -19.80 -11.79 -28.11
CA PHE A 262 -20.45 -10.50 -27.84
C PHE A 262 -21.49 -10.12 -28.89
N ASP A 263 -22.65 -9.64 -28.43
CA ASP A 263 -23.70 -9.08 -29.27
C ASP A 263 -23.95 -7.61 -28.91
N PHE A 264 -23.09 -6.74 -29.45
CA PHE A 264 -23.19 -5.30 -29.22
C PHE A 264 -24.49 -4.69 -29.77
N THR A 265 -25.24 -5.38 -30.63
CA THR A 265 -26.51 -4.85 -31.15
C THR A 265 -27.55 -4.65 -30.04
N LYS A 266 -27.39 -5.37 -28.93
CA LYS A 266 -28.21 -5.28 -27.71
C LYS A 266 -27.82 -4.14 -26.77
N LEU A 267 -26.75 -3.40 -27.07
CA LEU A 267 -26.35 -2.21 -26.29
C LEU A 267 -27.11 -0.97 -26.76
N ASN A 268 -27.05 0.09 -25.95
CA ASN A 268 -27.44 1.43 -26.37
C ASN A 268 -26.45 1.99 -27.42
N ALA A 269 -26.81 3.10 -28.07
CA ALA A 269 -26.01 3.68 -29.17
C ALA A 269 -24.57 4.04 -28.76
N ALA A 270 -24.38 4.56 -27.54
CA ALA A 270 -23.05 4.88 -27.03
C ALA A 270 -22.23 3.62 -26.78
N GLY A 271 -22.84 2.59 -26.18
CA GLY A 271 -22.21 1.31 -25.89
C GLY A 271 -21.77 0.58 -27.15
N LYS A 272 -22.59 0.57 -28.21
CA LYS A 272 -22.26 -0.02 -29.52
C LYS A 272 -20.93 0.48 -30.09
N PHE A 273 -20.62 1.76 -29.87
CA PHE A 273 -19.40 2.37 -30.35
C PHE A 273 -18.24 2.27 -29.35
N ALA A 274 -18.52 2.42 -28.06
CA ALA A 274 -17.49 2.48 -27.02
C ALA A 274 -16.91 1.10 -26.66
N PHE A 275 -17.74 0.07 -26.54
CA PHE A 275 -17.31 -1.24 -26.04
C PHE A 275 -16.26 -1.95 -26.91
N PRO A 276 -16.38 -1.99 -28.25
CA PRO A 276 -15.34 -2.62 -29.07
C PRO A 276 -13.94 -2.00 -28.85
N LEU A 277 -13.88 -0.67 -28.68
CA LEU A 277 -12.64 0.04 -28.40
C LEU A 277 -12.14 -0.19 -26.97
N LEU A 278 -13.06 -0.24 -25.99
CA LEU A 278 -12.72 -0.52 -24.59
C LEU A 278 -12.16 -1.93 -24.42
N LEU A 279 -12.80 -2.94 -24.99
CA LEU A 279 -12.36 -4.34 -24.90
C LEU A 279 -10.96 -4.52 -25.50
N GLN A 280 -10.67 -3.88 -26.63
CA GLN A 280 -9.31 -3.85 -27.21
C GLN A 280 -8.28 -3.19 -26.28
N HIS A 281 -8.67 -2.16 -25.53
CA HIS A 281 -7.79 -1.50 -24.57
C HIS A 281 -7.59 -2.33 -23.29
N TRP A 282 -8.61 -3.09 -22.90
CA TRP A 282 -8.56 -3.98 -21.75
C TRP A 282 -7.73 -5.22 -22.00
N ASP A 283 -7.70 -5.70 -23.24
CA ASP A 283 -7.03 -6.95 -23.58
C ASP A 283 -5.51 -6.88 -23.45
N GLY A 284 -4.95 -7.93 -22.85
CA GLY A 284 -3.51 -8.19 -22.77
C GLY A 284 -2.95 -8.86 -24.02
N GLY A 285 -3.82 -9.49 -24.82
CA GLY A 285 -3.50 -10.37 -25.93
C GLY A 285 -3.60 -11.86 -25.56
N PRO A 286 -3.30 -12.76 -26.52
CA PRO A 286 -3.25 -14.21 -26.32
C PRO A 286 -2.46 -14.64 -25.10
N VAL A 287 -2.95 -15.67 -24.41
CA VAL A 287 -2.29 -16.33 -23.28
C VAL A 287 -2.03 -17.78 -23.64
N ASP A 288 -0.81 -18.27 -23.42
CA ASP A 288 -0.47 -19.70 -23.55
C ASP A 288 -1.00 -20.44 -22.31
N ILE A 289 -1.91 -21.40 -22.51
CA ILE A 289 -2.57 -22.11 -21.40
C ILE A 289 -1.73 -23.30 -20.96
N ALA A 290 -1.14 -23.17 -19.77
CA ALA A 290 -0.22 -24.16 -19.21
C ALA A 290 -0.94 -25.39 -18.63
N GLY A 291 -2.24 -25.29 -18.35
CA GLY A 291 -3.03 -26.36 -17.75
C GLY A 291 -4.52 -26.00 -17.69
N THR A 292 -5.36 -26.98 -17.38
CA THR A 292 -6.81 -26.78 -17.25
C THR A 292 -7.30 -27.14 -15.86
N VAL A 293 -8.44 -26.56 -15.47
CA VAL A 293 -9.16 -26.87 -14.23
C VAL A 293 -10.64 -27.07 -14.55
N ASP A 294 -11.29 -28.04 -13.91
CA ASP A 294 -12.69 -28.40 -14.17
C ASP A 294 -13.47 -28.55 -12.85
N GLU A 295 -14.79 -28.74 -12.93
CA GLU A 295 -15.69 -28.93 -11.79
C GLU A 295 -15.11 -29.91 -10.75
N GLY A 296 -15.04 -29.48 -9.50
CA GLY A 296 -14.61 -30.30 -8.36
C GLY A 296 -13.10 -30.35 -8.12
N ASP A 297 -12.28 -29.85 -9.05
CA ASP A 297 -10.85 -29.70 -8.85
C ASP A 297 -10.54 -28.79 -7.64
N ASP A 298 -9.40 -29.02 -7.00
CA ASP A 298 -8.90 -28.19 -5.92
C ASP A 298 -7.91 -27.14 -6.45
N VAL A 299 -8.21 -25.88 -6.16
CA VAL A 299 -7.36 -24.73 -6.45
C VAL A 299 -7.08 -24.00 -5.15
N ALA A 300 -5.95 -24.34 -4.52
CA ALA A 300 -5.49 -23.74 -3.27
C ALA A 300 -6.54 -23.80 -2.14
N GLY A 301 -7.19 -24.96 -1.98
CA GLY A 301 -8.22 -25.17 -0.97
C GLY A 301 -9.61 -24.65 -1.35
N PHE A 302 -9.80 -24.19 -2.58
CA PHE A 302 -11.10 -23.90 -3.16
C PHE A 302 -11.51 -25.02 -4.12
N LYS A 303 -12.78 -25.39 -4.10
CA LYS A 303 -13.40 -26.23 -5.11
C LYS A 303 -13.83 -25.40 -6.31
N VAL A 304 -13.44 -25.87 -7.50
CA VAL A 304 -13.89 -25.29 -8.77
C VAL A 304 -15.36 -25.64 -8.99
N VAL A 305 -16.15 -24.63 -9.38
CA VAL A 305 -17.56 -24.77 -9.73
C VAL A 305 -17.76 -24.21 -11.13
N HIS A 306 -18.13 -25.06 -12.09
CA HIS A 306 -18.47 -24.66 -13.45
C HIS A 306 -19.85 -23.99 -13.48
N LEU A 307 -19.89 -22.79 -14.04
CA LEU A 307 -21.03 -21.87 -14.04
C LEU A 307 -21.23 -21.26 -15.45
N PRO A 308 -21.49 -22.08 -16.48
CA PRO A 308 -21.56 -21.61 -17.87
C PRO A 308 -22.73 -20.65 -18.11
N GLY A 309 -22.69 -19.95 -19.23
CA GLY A 309 -23.76 -19.08 -19.72
C GLY A 309 -23.33 -17.63 -19.91
N HIS A 310 -22.49 -17.08 -19.02
CA HIS A 310 -21.74 -15.85 -19.34
C HIS A 310 -20.66 -16.15 -20.38
N ALA A 311 -19.82 -17.13 -20.08
CA ALA A 311 -18.90 -17.77 -21.01
C ALA A 311 -19.08 -19.29 -20.90
N ASP A 312 -18.65 -20.03 -21.92
CA ASP A 312 -18.78 -21.50 -21.95
C ASP A 312 -17.97 -22.16 -20.83
N GLY A 313 -16.79 -21.64 -20.53
CA GLY A 313 -15.90 -22.12 -19.48
C GLY A 313 -15.89 -21.28 -18.21
N LEU A 314 -16.92 -20.48 -17.92
CA LEU A 314 -16.93 -19.70 -16.69
C LEU A 314 -16.90 -20.60 -15.46
N ILE A 315 -15.94 -20.35 -14.57
CA ILE A 315 -15.81 -21.02 -13.28
C ILE A 315 -15.87 -20.04 -12.11
N ALA A 316 -16.31 -20.54 -10.97
CA ALA A 316 -16.12 -19.94 -9.66
C ALA A 316 -15.19 -20.82 -8.80
N LEU A 317 -14.64 -20.21 -7.77
CA LEU A 317 -13.92 -20.90 -6.70
C LEU A 317 -14.73 -20.81 -5.40
N TYR A 318 -15.04 -21.95 -4.78
CA TYR A 318 -15.78 -22.02 -3.52
C TYR A 318 -14.96 -22.70 -2.41
N ARG A 319 -14.84 -22.06 -1.26
CA ARG A 319 -14.15 -22.61 -0.08
C ARG A 319 -15.14 -22.90 1.02
N GLU A 320 -15.28 -24.18 1.35
CA GLU A 320 -16.27 -24.67 2.33
C GLU A 320 -15.98 -24.18 3.76
N SER A 321 -14.69 -24.03 4.12
CA SER A 321 -14.29 -23.70 5.50
C SER A 321 -14.82 -22.37 6.03
N ASP A 322 -15.06 -21.40 5.14
CA ASP A 322 -15.61 -20.08 5.48
C ASP A 322 -16.77 -19.66 4.57
N GLY A 323 -17.22 -20.55 3.67
CA GLY A 323 -18.31 -20.31 2.74
C GLY A 323 -18.04 -19.17 1.75
N LEU A 324 -16.78 -18.86 1.46
CA LEU A 324 -16.39 -17.83 0.49
C LEU A 324 -16.49 -18.35 -0.94
N ALA A 325 -17.18 -17.62 -1.81
CA ALA A 325 -17.16 -17.85 -3.25
C ALA A 325 -16.55 -16.67 -4.00
N LEU A 326 -15.62 -16.94 -4.92
CA LEU A 326 -15.13 -16.00 -5.92
C LEU A 326 -15.79 -16.37 -7.25
N SER A 327 -16.73 -15.55 -7.74
CA SER A 327 -17.70 -16.01 -8.75
C SER A 327 -17.43 -15.56 -10.18
N SER A 328 -16.36 -14.78 -10.40
CA SER A 328 -16.13 -14.10 -11.68
C SER A 328 -17.44 -13.43 -12.16
N ASP A 329 -17.76 -13.51 -13.45
CA ASP A 329 -18.93 -12.89 -14.09
C ASP A 329 -20.22 -13.73 -14.03
N CYS A 330 -20.37 -14.63 -13.06
CA CYS A 330 -21.61 -15.39 -12.86
C CYS A 330 -22.85 -14.46 -12.73
N PHE A 331 -22.69 -13.28 -12.10
CA PHE A 331 -23.70 -12.22 -12.01
C PHE A 331 -23.05 -10.84 -11.96
N TYR A 332 -23.85 -9.80 -12.21
CA TYR A 332 -23.40 -8.41 -12.13
C TYR A 332 -24.03 -7.65 -10.96
N THR A 333 -23.22 -6.89 -10.24
CA THR A 333 -23.62 -5.84 -9.28
C THR A 333 -23.40 -4.44 -9.83
N VAL A 334 -23.02 -4.33 -11.10
CA VAL A 334 -22.78 -3.06 -11.79
C VAL A 334 -23.39 -3.12 -13.17
N ASP A 335 -23.88 -1.97 -13.65
CA ASP A 335 -24.34 -1.85 -15.03
C ASP A 335 -23.12 -1.63 -15.92
N PRO A 336 -22.82 -2.55 -16.85
CA PRO A 336 -21.67 -2.37 -17.73
C PRO A 336 -21.83 -1.09 -18.59
N GLN A 337 -23.05 -0.70 -18.97
CA GLN A 337 -23.27 0.45 -19.85
C GLN A 337 -23.20 1.80 -19.12
N THR A 338 -23.60 1.85 -17.84
CA THR A 338 -23.70 3.11 -17.08
C THR A 338 -22.68 3.22 -15.94
N GLY A 339 -22.04 2.12 -15.55
CA GLY A 339 -21.16 2.03 -14.37
C GLY A 339 -21.90 2.13 -13.03
N ILE A 340 -23.24 2.19 -13.04
CA ILE A 340 -24.03 2.33 -11.82
C ILE A 340 -24.08 0.99 -11.09
N LYS A 341 -23.64 0.99 -9.84
CA LYS A 341 -23.72 -0.16 -8.94
C LYS A 341 -25.16 -0.41 -8.47
N GLY A 342 -25.51 -1.66 -8.23
CA GLY A 342 -26.85 -2.06 -7.80
C GLY A 342 -26.93 -3.51 -7.33
N LYS A 343 -28.16 -3.98 -7.19
CA LYS A 343 -28.46 -5.37 -6.81
C LYS A 343 -27.89 -6.37 -7.84
N PRO A 344 -27.59 -7.61 -7.42
CA PRO A 344 -27.17 -8.65 -8.34
C PRO A 344 -28.23 -8.90 -9.40
N ARG A 345 -27.79 -9.19 -10.62
CA ARG A 345 -28.62 -9.51 -11.78
C ARG A 345 -27.88 -10.43 -12.74
N VAL A 346 -28.63 -11.04 -13.64
CA VAL A 346 -28.06 -11.82 -14.75
C VAL A 346 -27.11 -10.92 -15.56
N PRO A 347 -25.96 -11.46 -16.02
CA PRO A 347 -25.07 -10.72 -16.91
C PRO A 347 -25.82 -10.19 -18.13
N HIS A 348 -25.45 -9.00 -18.60
CA HIS A 348 -26.14 -8.36 -19.71
C HIS A 348 -26.04 -9.23 -20.98
N ALA A 349 -27.15 -9.42 -21.70
CA ALA A 349 -27.25 -10.33 -22.86
C ALA A 349 -26.35 -9.98 -24.08
N ALA A 350 -25.60 -8.88 -23.99
CA ALA A 350 -24.60 -8.49 -24.97
C ALA A 350 -23.23 -9.10 -24.66
N PHE A 351 -23.03 -9.54 -23.42
CA PHE A 351 -21.77 -10.06 -22.88
C PHE A 351 -21.90 -11.50 -22.37
N ASN A 352 -23.02 -12.18 -22.64
CA ASN A 352 -23.22 -13.57 -22.26
C ASN A 352 -23.52 -14.42 -23.50
N VAL A 353 -23.11 -15.68 -23.47
CA VAL A 353 -23.37 -16.66 -24.54
C VAL A 353 -24.80 -17.21 -24.49
N ASP A 354 -25.32 -17.44 -23.29
CA ASP A 354 -26.67 -17.93 -23.02
C ASP A 354 -27.21 -17.37 -21.70
N THR A 355 -28.26 -16.54 -21.80
CA THR A 355 -28.88 -15.86 -20.65
C THR A 355 -29.63 -16.84 -19.74
N GLU A 356 -30.27 -17.88 -20.28
CA GLU A 356 -31.00 -18.85 -19.45
C GLU A 356 -30.04 -19.82 -18.77
N GLN A 357 -28.95 -20.19 -19.44
CA GLN A 357 -27.87 -20.92 -18.80
C GLN A 357 -27.19 -20.09 -17.70
N ALA A 358 -26.98 -18.78 -17.92
CA ALA A 358 -26.46 -17.90 -16.88
C ALA A 358 -27.40 -17.82 -15.67
N ARG A 359 -28.72 -17.78 -15.88
CA ARG A 359 -29.71 -17.89 -14.78
C ARG A 359 -29.57 -19.20 -14.02
N ALA A 360 -29.45 -20.33 -14.73
CA ALA A 360 -29.26 -21.63 -14.11
C ALA A 360 -27.96 -21.69 -13.28
N SER A 361 -26.88 -21.08 -13.76
CA SER A 361 -25.62 -20.96 -13.02
C SER A 361 -25.74 -20.10 -11.76
N ILE A 362 -26.47 -18.99 -11.80
CA ILE A 362 -26.78 -18.19 -10.60
C ILE A 362 -27.56 -19.02 -9.58
N LEU A 363 -28.53 -19.82 -10.03
CA LEU A 363 -29.30 -20.72 -9.16
C LEU A 363 -28.42 -21.83 -8.57
N LYS A 364 -27.55 -22.45 -9.37
CA LYS A 364 -26.56 -23.43 -8.89
C LYS A 364 -25.68 -22.81 -7.79
N LEU A 365 -25.18 -21.59 -7.98
CA LEU A 365 -24.39 -20.88 -6.97
C LEU A 365 -25.20 -20.56 -5.71
N ALA A 366 -26.49 -20.24 -5.84
CA ALA A 366 -27.38 -20.03 -4.70
C ALA A 366 -27.63 -21.33 -3.89
N ASP A 367 -27.70 -22.47 -4.57
CA ASP A 367 -27.94 -23.79 -3.96
C ASP A 367 -26.70 -24.34 -3.24
N ILE A 368 -25.49 -23.94 -3.64
CA ILE A 368 -24.25 -24.18 -2.89
C ILE A 368 -24.31 -23.52 -1.50
N GLY A 369 -25.07 -22.44 -1.35
CA GLY A 369 -25.24 -21.74 -0.08
C GLY A 369 -23.98 -21.01 0.44
N PRO A 370 -23.27 -20.21 -0.38
CA PRO A 370 -22.12 -19.44 0.09
C PRO A 370 -22.54 -18.38 1.12
N SER A 371 -21.66 -18.13 2.10
CA SER A 371 -21.83 -17.09 3.13
C SER A 371 -21.51 -15.69 2.59
N SER A 372 -20.58 -15.61 1.61
CA SER A 372 -20.31 -14.39 0.85
C SER A 372 -19.88 -14.72 -0.57
N VAL A 373 -20.21 -13.86 -1.52
CA VAL A 373 -19.86 -14.05 -2.94
C VAL A 373 -19.23 -12.80 -3.50
N TRP A 374 -18.04 -12.96 -4.06
CA TRP A 374 -17.19 -11.88 -4.55
C TRP A 374 -17.10 -11.99 -6.08
N PRO A 375 -17.78 -11.11 -6.84
CA PRO A 375 -17.87 -11.20 -8.30
C PRO A 375 -16.67 -10.60 -9.00
N GLY A 376 -16.54 -10.86 -10.31
CA GLY A 376 -15.52 -10.29 -11.18
C GLY A 376 -15.55 -8.75 -11.25
N HIS A 377 -16.71 -8.15 -10.95
CA HIS A 377 -16.87 -6.70 -10.95
C HIS A 377 -17.58 -6.16 -9.70
N ALA A 378 -17.09 -5.02 -9.23
CA ALA A 378 -17.67 -4.20 -8.17
C ALA A 378 -17.76 -4.94 -6.82
N ASP A 379 -18.88 -4.78 -6.12
CA ASP A 379 -19.00 -5.11 -4.70
C ASP A 379 -19.51 -6.54 -4.47
N ALA A 380 -19.10 -7.12 -3.34
CA ALA A 380 -19.49 -8.45 -2.92
C ALA A 380 -20.95 -8.52 -2.44
N LEU A 381 -21.52 -9.72 -2.50
CA LEU A 381 -22.77 -10.07 -1.84
C LEU A 381 -22.48 -10.62 -0.45
N THR A 382 -23.15 -10.06 0.56
CA THR A 382 -23.13 -10.51 1.96
C THR A 382 -24.56 -10.51 2.51
N GLY A 383 -24.76 -11.10 3.69
CA GLY A 383 -26.08 -11.25 4.30
C GLY A 383 -26.83 -12.46 3.73
N ASP A 384 -28.09 -12.28 3.34
CA ASP A 384 -28.87 -13.35 2.70
C ASP A 384 -28.48 -13.48 1.22
N VAL A 385 -27.32 -14.09 0.99
CA VAL A 385 -26.73 -14.27 -0.35
C VAL A 385 -27.62 -15.14 -1.23
N ALA A 386 -28.15 -16.24 -0.69
CA ALA A 386 -28.96 -17.17 -1.46
C ALA A 386 -30.27 -16.53 -1.94
N ALA A 387 -30.95 -15.73 -1.11
CA ALA A 387 -32.14 -15.00 -1.56
C ALA A 387 -31.79 -13.93 -2.61
N GLN A 388 -30.68 -13.21 -2.43
CA GLN A 388 -30.22 -12.21 -3.40
C GLN A 388 -29.92 -12.83 -4.78
N LEU A 389 -29.24 -13.98 -4.82
CA LEU A 389 -28.94 -14.69 -6.07
C LEU A 389 -30.22 -15.25 -6.71
N ARG A 390 -31.14 -15.84 -5.94
CA ARG A 390 -32.44 -16.30 -6.48
C ARG A 390 -33.27 -15.15 -7.03
N GLN A 391 -33.25 -13.98 -6.38
CA GLN A 391 -33.89 -12.78 -6.89
C GLN A 391 -33.23 -12.31 -8.20
N ALA A 392 -31.89 -12.35 -8.28
CA ALA A 392 -31.15 -11.99 -9.48
C ALA A 392 -31.50 -12.89 -10.67
N ALA A 393 -31.59 -14.21 -10.44
CA ALA A 393 -31.96 -15.18 -11.46
C ALA A 393 -33.43 -15.04 -11.93
N ALA A 394 -34.32 -14.52 -11.08
CA ALA A 394 -35.72 -14.29 -11.43
C ALA A 394 -35.99 -12.95 -12.14
N ALA A 395 -35.04 -12.00 -12.09
CA ALA A 395 -35.21 -10.68 -12.69
C ALA A 395 -35.12 -10.76 -14.23
N THR A 396 -36.18 -10.38 -14.93
CA THR A 396 -36.25 -10.36 -16.41
C THR A 396 -35.37 -9.29 -17.02
#